data_AF-A0A1H5QVR9-F1
#
_entry.id   AF-A0A1H5QVR9-F1
#
_cell.length_a   1.000
_cell.length_b   1.000
_cell.length_c   1.000
_cell.angle_alpha   90.00
_cell.angle_beta   90.00
_cell.angle_gamma   90.00
#
_symmetry.space_group_name_H-M   'P 1'
#
loop_
_entity.id
_entity.type
_entity.pdbx_description
1 polymer ?
#
loop_
_entity_poly.entity_id
_entity_poly.type
_entity_poly.pdbx_seq_one_letter_code
_entity_poly.pdbx_strand_id
1 'polypeptide(L)'
;MDAAKRDGVGLALSGGGYRAMLFHAGALWRLNELGWLPKLTTVSSVSGGSIAAGVLAHAWHKLYFGEDGVAENFGKEVVQPLRKLARTNLDIPVTLKAMCIPWRSAGEELALRYRKHLFGDCRLADLDPAGPNFVFTATSLQDGSLWWFFRQPGPHGQVTLATAVAASSAFPPLLSRW
;
A
#
# COMPACT_ATOMS: atom_id res chain seq x y z
N MET A 1 -11.49 2.12 -26.14
CA MET A 1 -12.17 2.88 -25.07
C MET A 1 -11.44 4.20 -24.96
N ASP A 2 -12.07 5.28 -25.41
CA ASP A 2 -11.51 6.62 -25.24
C ASP A 2 -11.40 6.90 -23.74
N ALA A 3 -10.18 7.02 -23.25
CA ALA A 3 -9.93 7.34 -21.86
C ALA A 3 -10.39 8.78 -21.65
N ALA A 4 -11.56 8.97 -21.04
CA ALA A 4 -12.01 10.27 -20.58
C ALA A 4 -10.89 10.93 -19.78
N LYS A 5 -10.55 12.17 -20.12
CA LYS A 5 -9.48 12.93 -19.47
C LYS A 5 -9.78 12.99 -17.97
N ARG A 6 -8.91 12.38 -17.17
CA ARG A 6 -8.98 12.46 -15.70
C ARG A 6 -8.24 13.72 -15.27
N ASP A 7 -8.93 14.62 -14.59
CA ASP A 7 -8.34 15.84 -14.03
C ASP A 7 -7.75 15.58 -12.63
N GLY A 8 -6.73 16.35 -12.26
CA GLY A 8 -6.07 16.30 -10.95
C GLY A 8 -4.62 15.80 -10.97
N VAL A 9 -4.08 15.52 -9.79
CA VAL A 9 -2.67 15.13 -9.60
C VAL A 9 -2.58 13.64 -9.24
N GLY A 10 -1.93 12.87 -10.12
CA GLY A 10 -1.62 11.46 -9.89
C GLY A 10 -0.22 11.27 -9.31
N LEU A 11 -0.09 10.36 -8.34
CA LEU A 11 1.18 9.91 -7.79
C LEU A 11 1.36 8.40 -8.04
N ALA A 12 2.50 8.01 -8.62
CA ALA A 12 2.82 6.60 -8.88
C ALA A 12 3.99 6.15 -7.99
N LEU A 13 3.76 5.15 -7.14
CA LEU A 13 4.76 4.58 -6.23
C LEU A 13 5.28 3.24 -6.78
N SER A 14 6.52 3.24 -7.23
CA SER A 14 7.19 2.06 -7.80
C SER A 14 7.53 0.99 -6.77
N GLY A 15 7.84 -0.21 -7.28
CA GLY A 15 8.24 -1.38 -6.50
C GLY A 15 9.72 -1.38 -6.13
N GLY A 16 10.14 -2.41 -5.39
CA GLY A 16 11.53 -2.55 -4.92
C GLY A 16 11.65 -2.96 -3.45
N GLY A 17 10.62 -3.63 -2.91
CA GLY A 17 10.59 -4.11 -1.53
C GLY A 17 10.70 -2.98 -0.49
N TYR A 18 11.37 -3.27 0.63
CA TYR A 18 11.40 -2.36 1.78
C TYR A 18 12.23 -1.10 1.53
N ARG A 19 13.20 -1.15 0.60
CA ARG A 19 13.94 0.05 0.19
C ARG A 19 13.02 1.04 -0.51
N ALA A 20 12.23 0.56 -1.47
CA ALA A 20 11.23 1.40 -2.14
C ALA A 20 10.20 1.93 -1.15
N MET A 21 9.70 1.09 -0.24
CA MET A 21 8.77 1.52 0.83
C MET A 21 9.34 2.69 1.64
N LEU A 22 10.59 2.59 2.13
CA LEU A 22 11.21 3.64 2.95
C LEU A 22 11.56 4.89 2.13
N PHE A 23 11.97 4.72 0.88
CA PHE A 23 12.16 5.84 -0.04
C PHE A 23 10.84 6.61 -0.24
N HIS A 24 9.75 5.90 -0.52
CA HIS A 24 8.43 6.50 -0.68
C HIS A 24 7.91 7.12 0.62
N ALA A 25 8.26 6.59 1.80
CA ALA A 25 7.96 7.25 3.07
C ALA A 25 8.59 8.65 3.16
N GLY A 26 9.85 8.81 2.72
CA GLY A 26 10.51 10.10 2.64
C GLY A 26 9.90 11.02 1.58
N ALA A 27 9.57 10.49 0.39
CA ALA A 27 8.91 11.26 -0.66
C ALA A 27 7.54 11.78 -0.23
N LEU A 28 6.72 10.93 0.40
CA LEU A 28 5.42 11.32 0.94
C LEU A 28 5.55 12.32 2.08
N TRP A 29 6.57 12.19 2.94
CA TRP A 29 6.89 13.19 3.95
C TRP A 29 7.16 14.54 3.30
N ARG A 30 7.98 14.58 2.25
CA ARG A 30 8.28 15.85 1.57
C ARG A 30 7.05 16.43 0.88
N LEU A 31 6.18 15.61 0.30
CA LEU A 31 4.90 16.06 -0.26
C LEU A 31 3.98 16.62 0.84
N ASN A 32 3.99 16.03 2.03
CA ASN A 32 3.26 16.56 3.19
C ASN A 32 3.76 17.94 3.58
N GLU A 33 5.07 18.13 3.75
CA GLU A 33 5.68 19.42 4.10
C GLU A 33 5.38 20.54 3.10
N LEU A 34 5.12 20.17 1.85
CA LEU A 34 4.77 21.12 0.79
C LEU A 34 3.25 21.37 0.68
N GLY A 35 2.43 20.73 1.53
CA GLY A 35 0.97 20.84 1.48
C GLY A 35 0.34 20.18 0.24
N TRP A 36 0.99 19.15 -0.33
CA TRP A 36 0.55 18.51 -1.56
C TRP A 36 -0.33 17.28 -1.35
N LEU A 37 -0.31 16.65 -0.18
CA LEU A 37 -1.10 15.43 0.04
C LEU A 37 -2.60 15.64 -0.26
N PRO A 38 -3.27 16.70 0.24
CA PRO A 38 -4.70 16.93 -0.06
C PRO A 38 -4.99 17.21 -1.54
N LYS A 39 -3.97 17.52 -2.34
CA LYS A 39 -4.11 17.83 -3.78
C LYS A 39 -4.05 16.57 -4.66
N LEU A 40 -3.65 15.44 -4.10
CA LEU A 40 -3.59 14.18 -4.82
C LEU A 40 -5.01 13.70 -5.11
N THR A 41 -5.27 13.32 -6.37
CA THR A 41 -6.55 12.71 -6.76
C THR A 41 -6.43 11.20 -6.93
N THR A 42 -5.25 10.69 -7.21
CA THR A 42 -5.01 9.25 -7.37
C THR A 42 -3.60 8.89 -6.93
N VAL A 43 -3.46 7.79 -6.19
CA VAL A 43 -2.18 7.18 -5.84
C VAL A 43 -2.17 5.76 -6.39
N SER A 44 -1.38 5.50 -7.43
CA SER A 44 -1.14 4.16 -7.95
C SER A 44 0.13 3.58 -7.36
N SER A 45 0.15 2.27 -7.15
CA SER A 45 1.29 1.64 -6.50
C SER A 45 1.48 0.19 -6.90
N VAL A 46 2.75 -0.24 -6.86
CA VAL A 46 3.13 -1.65 -6.98
C VAL A 46 4.07 -2.03 -5.85
N SER A 47 3.96 -3.26 -5.36
CA SER A 47 4.97 -3.88 -4.50
C SER A 47 5.32 -3.06 -3.25
N GLY A 48 6.60 -2.74 -3.00
CA GLY A 48 7.03 -1.93 -1.86
C GLY A 48 6.35 -0.56 -1.80
N GLY A 49 6.04 0.04 -2.95
CA GLY A 49 5.23 1.25 -3.03
C GLY A 49 3.81 1.06 -2.51
N SER A 50 3.22 -0.13 -2.69
CA SER A 50 1.89 -0.47 -2.19
C SER A 50 1.83 -0.55 -0.67
N ILE A 51 2.95 -0.87 -0.01
CA ILE A 51 3.03 -0.82 1.45
C ILE A 51 2.95 0.64 1.93
N ALA A 52 3.74 1.53 1.32
CA ALA A 52 3.71 2.97 1.65
C ALA A 52 2.34 3.61 1.33
N ALA A 53 1.80 3.35 0.14
CA ALA A 53 0.46 3.79 -0.26
C ALA A 53 -0.61 3.22 0.68
N GLY A 54 -0.52 1.95 1.06
CA GLY A 54 -1.50 1.30 1.93
C GLY A 54 -1.52 1.91 3.33
N VAL A 55 -0.35 2.23 3.90
CA VAL A 55 -0.28 2.91 5.20
C VAL A 55 -0.86 4.31 5.11
N LEU A 56 -0.54 5.07 4.05
CA LEU A 56 -1.15 6.38 3.84
C LEU A 56 -2.68 6.29 3.69
N ALA A 57 -3.17 5.34 2.90
CA ALA A 57 -4.60 5.11 2.70
C ALA A 57 -5.32 4.76 4.01
N HIS A 58 -4.72 3.88 4.80
CA HIS A 58 -5.29 3.46 6.08
C HIS A 58 -5.29 4.60 7.11
N ALA A 59 -4.24 5.42 7.13
CA ALA A 59 -4.08 6.54 8.05
C ALA A 59 -4.88 7.78 7.65
N TRP A 60 -5.38 7.86 6.42
CA TRP A 60 -5.93 9.11 5.85
C TRP A 60 -6.95 9.80 6.74
N HIS A 61 -7.97 9.06 7.21
CA HIS A 61 -9.03 9.57 8.09
C HIS A 61 -8.55 10.07 9.47
N LYS A 62 -7.30 9.78 9.84
CA LYS A 62 -6.67 10.20 11.09
C LYS A 62 -5.79 11.44 10.90
N LEU A 63 -5.48 11.83 9.67
CA LEU A 63 -4.58 12.94 9.41
C LEU A 63 -5.26 14.27 9.70
N TYR A 64 -4.57 15.13 10.46
CA TYR A 64 -5.02 16.48 10.78
C TYR A 64 -4.28 17.47 9.89
N PHE A 65 -4.95 17.91 8.83
CA PHE A 65 -4.41 18.89 7.88
C PHE A 65 -4.64 20.31 8.39
N GLY A 66 -3.57 21.09 8.50
CA GLY A 66 -3.65 22.54 8.73
C GLY A 66 -4.15 23.30 7.50
N GLU A 67 -4.30 24.62 7.62
CA GLU A 67 -4.74 25.50 6.52
C GLU A 67 -3.76 25.49 5.33
N ASP A 68 -2.49 25.20 5.58
CA ASP A 68 -1.43 25.05 4.58
C ASP A 68 -1.45 23.68 3.87
N GLY A 69 -2.35 22.77 4.26
CA GLY A 69 -2.47 21.42 3.72
C GLY A 69 -1.41 20.44 4.26
N VAL A 70 -0.66 20.81 5.29
CA VAL A 70 0.32 19.95 5.96
C VAL A 70 -0.38 19.12 7.03
N ALA A 71 -0.24 17.80 7.00
CA ALA A 71 -0.70 16.94 8.10
C ALA A 71 0.32 16.94 9.25
N GLU A 72 -0.06 17.51 10.39
CA GLU A 72 0.83 17.67 11.55
C GLU A 72 1.24 16.33 12.18
N ASN A 73 0.33 15.36 12.14
CA ASN A 73 0.54 14.02 12.68
C ASN A 73 1.05 13.00 11.64
N PHE A 74 1.46 13.44 10.45
CA PHE A 74 1.96 12.55 9.38
C PHE A 74 3.09 11.62 9.85
N GLY A 75 4.05 12.17 10.59
CA GLY A 75 5.17 11.39 11.12
C GLY A 75 4.71 10.24 12.02
N LYS A 76 3.68 10.46 12.83
CA LYS A 76 3.10 9.47 13.74
C LYS A 76 2.24 8.44 13.01
N GLU A 77 1.33 8.89 12.15
CA GLU A 77 0.33 7.99 11.56
C GLU A 77 0.83 7.25 10.31
N VAL A 78 1.84 7.77 9.60
CA VAL A 78 2.36 7.15 8.38
C VAL A 78 3.78 6.64 8.56
N VAL A 79 4.68 7.49 9.05
CA VAL A 79 6.13 7.17 9.00
C VAL A 79 6.54 6.21 10.10
N GLN A 80 6.00 6.35 11.31
CA GLN A 80 6.28 5.43 12.41
C GLN A 80 5.84 3.99 12.10
N PRO A 81 4.62 3.71 11.59
CA PRO A 81 4.23 2.36 11.17
C PRO A 81 5.15 1.75 10.12
N LEU A 82 5.54 2.52 9.09
CA LEU A 82 6.46 2.04 8.05
C LEU A 82 7.86 1.73 8.61
N ARG A 83 8.37 2.57 9.51
CA ARG A 83 9.65 2.32 10.19
C ARG A 83 9.57 1.12 11.14
N LYS A 84 8.45 0.94 11.83
CA LYS A 84 8.21 -0.22 12.72
C LYS A 84 8.17 -1.51 11.91
N LEU A 85 7.48 -1.51 10.77
CA LEU A 85 7.48 -2.65 9.85
C LEU A 85 8.89 -2.94 9.34
N ALA A 86 9.65 -1.93 8.91
CA ALA A 86 11.01 -2.10 8.43
C ALA A 86 11.98 -2.69 9.47
N ARG A 87 11.72 -2.45 10.76
CA ARG A 87 12.46 -3.04 11.88
C ARG A 87 11.98 -4.42 12.28
N THR A 88 10.77 -4.78 11.87
CA THR A 88 10.28 -6.13 12.07
C THR A 88 11.04 -6.95 11.05
N ASN A 89 11.88 -7.88 11.49
CA ASN A 89 12.43 -8.90 10.61
C ASN A 89 11.23 -9.67 10.05
N LEU A 90 10.69 -9.20 8.93
CA LEU A 90 9.91 -10.04 8.04
C LEU A 90 10.96 -10.97 7.42
N ASP A 91 11.34 -11.95 8.23
CA ASP A 91 12.36 -12.92 7.90
C ASP A 91 11.99 -13.49 6.55
N ILE A 92 12.76 -13.10 5.54
CA ILE A 92 12.85 -13.74 4.23
C ILE A 92 12.86 -15.27 4.39
N PRO A 93 13.53 -15.87 5.41
CA PRO A 93 13.40 -17.29 5.68
C PRO A 93 11.97 -17.78 5.96
N VAL A 94 11.08 -16.99 6.57
CA VAL A 94 9.68 -17.39 6.80
C VAL A 94 8.82 -17.24 5.54
N THR A 95 9.09 -16.25 4.69
CA THR A 95 8.46 -16.17 3.36
C THR A 95 8.86 -17.35 2.47
N LEU A 96 10.13 -17.78 2.52
CA LEU A 96 10.58 -19.04 1.90
C LEU A 96 10.01 -20.28 2.58
N LYS A 97 9.90 -20.32 3.91
CA LYS A 97 9.29 -21.45 4.63
C LYS A 97 7.80 -21.61 4.32
N ALA A 98 7.07 -20.50 4.12
CA ALA A 98 5.66 -20.51 3.75
C ALA A 98 5.44 -21.13 2.35
N MET A 99 6.41 -21.01 1.44
CA MET A 99 6.40 -21.72 0.14
C MET A 99 6.53 -23.25 0.29
N CYS A 100 6.94 -23.75 1.46
CA CYS A 100 7.04 -25.18 1.77
C CYS A 100 5.87 -25.70 2.63
N ILE A 101 4.87 -24.88 2.96
CA ILE A 101 3.69 -25.30 3.73
C ILE A 101 2.59 -25.72 2.74
N PRO A 102 2.18 -27.00 2.71
CA PRO A 102 1.24 -27.51 1.69
C PRO A 102 -0.20 -26.99 1.78
N TRP A 103 -0.50 -26.04 2.67
CA TRP A 103 -1.87 -25.58 2.96
C TRP A 103 -2.03 -24.05 3.10
N ARG A 104 -0.99 -23.25 2.85
CA ARG A 104 -1.05 -21.78 2.85
C ARG A 104 -0.11 -21.18 1.81
N SER A 105 -0.59 -20.20 1.06
CA SER A 105 0.25 -19.47 0.11
C SER A 105 1.13 -18.43 0.81
N ALA A 106 2.29 -18.12 0.21
CA ALA A 106 3.15 -17.03 0.68
C ALA A 106 2.41 -15.66 0.73
N GLY A 107 1.43 -15.46 -0.17
CA GLY A 107 0.60 -14.26 -0.18
C GLY A 107 -0.34 -14.15 1.01
N GLU A 108 -0.95 -15.26 1.45
CA GLU A 108 -1.81 -15.29 2.64
C GLU A 108 -1.02 -15.01 3.91
N GLU A 109 0.16 -15.60 4.07
CA GLU A 109 1.04 -15.32 5.21
C GLU A 109 1.48 -13.86 5.24
N LEU A 110 1.78 -13.27 4.08
CA LEU A 110 2.12 -11.85 3.97
C LEU A 110 0.91 -10.96 4.33
N ALA A 111 -0.29 -11.29 3.86
CA ALA A 111 -1.51 -10.58 4.20
C ALA A 111 -1.82 -10.64 5.71
N LEU A 112 -1.63 -11.79 6.36
CA LEU A 112 -1.79 -11.95 7.81
C LEU A 112 -0.83 -11.05 8.58
N ARG A 113 0.42 -10.93 8.13
CA ARG A 113 1.41 -10.03 8.73
C ARG A 113 1.05 -8.57 8.57
N TYR A 114 0.64 -8.16 7.37
CA TYR A 114 0.18 -6.79 7.14
C TYR A 114 -1.08 -6.46 7.94
N ARG A 115 -2.02 -7.39 8.07
CA ARG A 115 -3.16 -7.27 8.98
C ARG A 115 -2.70 -7.05 10.42
N LYS A 116 -1.81 -7.90 10.93
CA LYS A 116 -1.31 -7.83 12.31
C LYS A 116 -0.53 -6.55 12.61
N HIS A 117 0.30 -6.09 11.67
CA HIS A 117 1.28 -5.03 11.93
C HIS A 117 0.88 -3.65 11.42
N LEU A 118 0.01 -3.55 10.41
CA LEU A 118 -0.32 -2.29 9.74
C LEU A 118 -1.82 -1.99 9.70
N PHE A 119 -2.63 -2.90 9.16
CA PHE A 119 -3.95 -2.54 8.65
C PHE A 119 -5.13 -3.04 9.48
N GLY A 120 -4.90 -3.96 10.41
CA GLY A 120 -5.97 -4.68 11.09
C GLY A 120 -6.99 -5.23 10.09
N ASP A 121 -8.25 -5.03 10.40
CA ASP A 121 -9.37 -5.62 9.66
C ASP A 121 -9.90 -4.72 8.53
N CYS A 122 -9.21 -3.60 8.25
CA CYS A 122 -9.60 -2.59 7.27
C CYS A 122 -9.82 -3.22 5.88
N ARG A 123 -10.99 -2.94 5.32
CA ARG A 123 -11.41 -3.33 3.96
C ARG A 123 -11.20 -2.19 2.99
N LEU A 124 -11.15 -2.51 1.70
CA LEU A 124 -11.06 -1.50 0.64
C LEU A 124 -12.24 -0.53 0.67
N ALA A 125 -13.42 -1.02 1.04
CA ALA A 125 -14.62 -0.18 1.22
C ALA A 125 -14.52 0.80 2.40
N ASP A 126 -13.65 0.53 3.39
CA ASP A 126 -13.48 1.37 4.58
C ASP A 126 -12.51 2.54 4.35
N LEU A 127 -11.85 2.60 3.18
CA LEU A 127 -10.91 3.66 2.84
C LEU A 127 -11.65 5.01 2.71
N ASP A 128 -11.06 6.05 3.29
CA ASP A 128 -11.68 7.37 3.39
C ASP A 128 -12.06 7.96 2.01
N PRO A 129 -13.35 8.26 1.75
CA PRO A 129 -13.80 8.92 0.53
C PRO A 129 -13.19 10.29 0.26
N ALA A 130 -12.79 11.02 1.30
CA ALA A 130 -12.17 12.33 1.19
C ALA A 130 -10.70 12.28 0.70
N GLY A 131 -10.06 11.11 0.77
CA GLY A 131 -8.70 10.91 0.28
C GLY A 131 -8.61 10.62 -1.22
N PRO A 132 -7.38 10.60 -1.79
CA PRO A 132 -7.17 10.21 -3.17
C PRO A 132 -7.67 8.78 -3.42
N ASN A 133 -7.94 8.47 -4.69
CA ASN A 133 -8.20 7.09 -5.07
C ASN A 133 -6.91 6.27 -5.01
N PHE A 134 -6.80 5.36 -4.04
CA PHE A 134 -5.68 4.44 -3.92
C PHE A 134 -5.89 3.22 -4.81
N VAL A 135 -4.93 2.97 -5.69
CA VAL A 135 -4.93 1.85 -6.64
C VAL A 135 -3.70 0.98 -6.37
N PHE A 136 -3.94 -0.23 -5.88
CA PHE A 136 -2.90 -1.24 -5.66
C PHE A 136 -2.90 -2.21 -6.83
N THR A 137 -1.81 -2.21 -7.57
CA THR A 137 -1.69 -2.98 -8.81
C THR A 137 -1.04 -4.33 -8.53
N ALA A 138 -1.64 -5.40 -9.02
CA ALA A 138 -1.17 -6.77 -8.90
C ALA A 138 -1.25 -7.50 -10.25
N THR A 139 -0.72 -8.72 -10.30
CA THR A 139 -0.80 -9.59 -11.47
C THR A 139 -1.67 -10.79 -11.13
N SER A 140 -2.66 -11.08 -11.98
CA SER A 140 -3.46 -12.30 -11.89
C SER A 140 -2.58 -13.50 -12.26
N LEU A 141 -2.52 -14.50 -11.38
CA LEU A 141 -1.77 -15.74 -11.65
C LEU A 141 -2.52 -16.72 -12.58
N GLN A 142 -3.81 -16.48 -12.85
CA GLN A 142 -4.61 -17.34 -13.71
C GLN A 142 -4.29 -17.12 -15.19
N ASP A 143 -4.09 -15.87 -15.59
CA ASP A 143 -3.98 -15.44 -16.99
C ASP A 143 -2.89 -14.40 -17.23
N GLY A 144 -2.12 -14.02 -16.20
CA GLY A 144 -1.06 -13.01 -16.30
C GLY A 144 -1.56 -11.58 -16.48
N SER A 145 -2.88 -11.37 -16.40
CA SER A 145 -3.49 -10.06 -16.62
C SER A 145 -3.22 -9.08 -15.48
N LEU A 146 -3.39 -7.80 -15.78
CA LEU A 146 -3.29 -6.72 -14.80
C LEU A 146 -4.52 -6.72 -13.90
N TRP A 147 -4.30 -6.69 -12.59
CA TRP A 147 -5.36 -6.61 -11.59
C TRP A 147 -5.20 -5.35 -10.74
N TRP A 148 -6.33 -4.69 -10.45
CA TRP A 148 -6.34 -3.49 -9.60
C TRP A 148 -7.25 -3.68 -8.40
N PHE A 149 -6.72 -3.36 -7.22
CA PHE A 149 -7.50 -3.18 -6.02
C PHE A 149 -7.65 -1.70 -5.73
N PHE A 150 -8.88 -1.25 -5.50
CA PHE A 150 -9.22 0.12 -5.16
C PHE A 150 -10.52 0.14 -4.35
N ARG A 151 -10.83 1.26 -3.71
CA ARG A 151 -12.10 1.43 -2.99
C ARG A 151 -13.27 1.29 -3.97
N GLN A 152 -14.15 0.34 -3.70
CA GLN A 152 -15.35 0.13 -4.49
C GLN A 152 -16.44 -0.54 -3.63
N PRO A 153 -17.73 -0.34 -3.95
CA PRO A 153 -18.81 -1.03 -3.26
C PRO A 153 -18.86 -2.52 -3.63
N GLY A 154 -19.72 -3.27 -2.94
CA GLY A 154 -19.99 -4.68 -3.25
C GLY A 154 -18.88 -5.64 -2.83
N PRO A 155 -18.88 -6.88 -3.38
CA PRO A 155 -17.98 -7.96 -2.94
C PRO A 155 -16.49 -7.61 -3.05
N HIS A 156 -16.09 -6.89 -4.10
CA HIS A 156 -14.69 -6.50 -4.28
C HIS A 156 -14.21 -5.47 -3.25
N GLY A 157 -15.14 -4.66 -2.69
CA GLY A 157 -14.86 -3.76 -1.57
C GLY A 157 -14.62 -4.48 -0.24
N GLN A 158 -15.08 -5.73 -0.11
CA GLN A 158 -14.92 -6.52 1.11
C GLN A 158 -13.52 -7.13 1.26
N VAL A 159 -12.70 -7.09 0.20
CA VAL A 159 -11.30 -7.49 0.25
C VAL A 159 -10.58 -6.60 1.27
N THR A 160 -9.78 -7.23 2.15
CA THR A 160 -9.01 -6.47 3.14
C THR A 160 -7.89 -5.69 2.46
N LEU A 161 -7.58 -4.49 2.96
CA LEU A 161 -6.44 -3.70 2.50
C LEU A 161 -5.14 -4.50 2.61
N ALA A 162 -4.99 -5.29 3.68
CA ALA A 162 -3.86 -6.19 3.86
C ALA A 162 -3.71 -7.20 2.72
N THR A 163 -4.82 -7.77 2.22
CA THR A 163 -4.81 -8.69 1.07
C THR A 163 -4.45 -7.97 -0.22
N ALA A 164 -5.03 -6.79 -0.47
CA ALA A 164 -4.71 -5.99 -1.66
C ALA A 164 -3.22 -5.61 -1.72
N VAL A 165 -2.67 -5.12 -0.61
CA VAL A 165 -1.25 -4.75 -0.50
C VAL A 165 -0.35 -5.99 -0.59
N ALA A 166 -0.74 -7.12 0.02
CA ALA A 166 0.00 -8.38 -0.09
C ALA A 166 0.01 -8.93 -1.52
N ALA A 167 -1.13 -8.93 -2.21
CA ALA A 167 -1.22 -9.35 -3.62
C ALA A 167 -0.34 -8.49 -4.52
N SER A 168 -0.29 -7.18 -4.28
CA SER A 168 0.60 -6.25 -4.99
C SER A 168 2.08 -6.43 -4.63
N SER A 169 2.38 -6.94 -3.43
CA SER A 169 3.73 -7.18 -2.90
C SER A 169 4.25 -8.60 -3.08
N ALA A 170 3.42 -9.51 -3.59
CA ALA A 170 3.77 -10.90 -3.77
C ALA A 170 4.81 -11.05 -4.89
N PHE A 171 6.06 -11.20 -4.50
CA PHE A 171 7.14 -11.54 -5.42
C PHE A 171 7.29 -13.08 -5.51
N PRO A 172 7.43 -13.64 -6.73
CA PRO A 172 8.14 -14.89 -6.93
C PRO A 172 9.57 -14.76 -6.35
N PRO A 173 10.21 -15.84 -5.87
CA PRO A 173 11.39 -15.77 -5.02
C PRO A 173 12.64 -15.37 -5.82
N LEU A 174 12.80 -14.09 -6.12
CA LEU A 174 14.02 -13.49 -6.66
C LEU A 174 14.24 -12.14 -5.99
N LEU A 175 14.93 -12.15 -4.85
CA LEU A 175 15.64 -10.99 -4.35
C LEU A 175 17.09 -11.13 -4.80
N SER A 176 17.48 -10.38 -5.83
CA SER A 176 18.89 -10.13 -6.09
C SER A 176 19.47 -9.37 -4.90
N ARG A 177 20.50 -9.98 -4.27
CA ARG A 177 21.39 -9.28 -3.36
C ARG A 177 22.31 -8.41 -4.22
N TRP A 178 22.21 -7.11 -4.08
CA TRP A 178 23.26 -6.17 -4.46
C TRP A 178 23.32 -5.10 -3.36
#